data_AF-A0A433QBR8-F1
#
_entry.id   AF-A0A433QBR8-F1
#
_cell.length_a   1.000
_cell.length_b   1.000
_cell.length_c   1.000
_cell.angle_alpha   90.00
_cell.angle_beta   90.00
_cell.angle_gamma   90.00
#
_symmetry.space_group_name_H-M   'P 1'
#
loop_
_entity.id
_entity.type
_entity.pdbx_description
1 polymer ?
#
loop_
_entity_poly.entity_id
_entity_poly.type
_entity_poly.pdbx_seq_one_letter_code
_entity_poly.pdbx_strand_id
1 'polypeptide(L)'
;MVPESCMLSDHSLQFVTFPGFLIVYSLYHRTCPHSPHLRTPAFRRIEQFTLSRKEWCISRQRAWGVPIPVLYDTETGEPLLTDSSVQHIIAVIERMGGTDAWWEVKDDAVFVADEYKTNGKTYRRGYDTMDVWFDSGSSWTLVKDKIAERSDDGRPAADLYLEGSDQHRGWFQSSLLTSGDCCNRQTSVLDPHYPWFRAR
;
A
#
# COMPACT_ATOMS: atom_id res chain seq x y z
N MET A 1 23.10 -9.44 1.96
CA MET A 1 22.79 -8.79 0.67
C MET A 1 21.35 -8.33 0.81
N VAL A 2 21.17 -7.05 1.12
CA VAL A 2 19.91 -6.44 1.54
C VAL A 2 19.21 -5.95 0.27
N PRO A 3 17.97 -6.32 -0.04
CA PRO A 3 17.30 -5.77 -1.21
C PRO A 3 16.87 -4.33 -0.94
N GLU A 4 17.03 -3.49 -1.95
CA GLU A 4 16.74 -2.07 -1.95
C GLU A 4 15.27 -1.78 -1.58
N SER A 5 15.10 -0.84 -0.65
CA SER A 5 13.81 -0.37 -0.17
C SER A 5 13.23 0.66 -1.13
N CYS A 6 12.06 0.38 -1.71
CA CYS A 6 11.26 1.42 -2.35
C CYS A 6 10.47 2.19 -1.27
N MET A 7 10.87 3.44 -1.00
CA MET A 7 10.14 4.35 -0.12
C MET A 7 9.05 5.08 -0.92
N LEU A 8 7.83 4.54 -0.92
CA LEU A 8 6.63 5.28 -1.32
C LEU A 8 6.12 6.09 -0.12
N SER A 9 6.66 7.28 0.06
CA SER A 9 6.19 8.40 0.91
C SER A 9 6.04 8.16 2.43
N ASP A 10 6.09 9.26 3.18
CA ASP A 10 6.19 9.31 4.64
C ASP A 10 5.10 8.52 5.37
N HIS A 11 5.54 7.44 6.02
CA HIS A 11 4.86 6.73 7.10
C HIS A 11 3.56 5.98 6.75
N SER A 12 3.66 4.75 6.22
CA SER A 12 2.76 3.66 6.67
C SER A 12 3.10 2.27 6.11
N LEU A 13 3.53 2.14 4.85
CA LEU A 13 3.72 0.83 4.21
C LEU A 13 5.02 0.77 3.40
N GLN A 14 5.81 -0.28 3.62
CA GLN A 14 6.99 -0.58 2.81
C GLN A 14 6.70 -1.77 1.90
N PHE A 15 6.98 -1.62 0.61
CA PHE A 15 6.81 -2.69 -0.37
C PHE A 15 8.14 -3.39 -0.60
N VAL A 16 8.14 -4.71 -0.49
CA VAL A 16 9.30 -5.56 -0.79
C VAL A 16 8.86 -6.61 -1.79
N THR A 17 9.63 -6.70 -2.86
CA THR A 17 9.48 -7.70 -3.90
C THR A 17 10.37 -8.89 -3.59
N PHE A 18 9.77 -10.07 -3.48
CA PHE A 18 10.46 -11.36 -3.57
C PHE A 18 10.20 -11.95 -4.96
N PRO A 19 11.03 -12.91 -5.44
CA PRO A 19 10.75 -13.61 -6.69
C PRO A 19 9.32 -14.17 -6.71
N GLY A 20 8.45 -13.56 -7.52
CA GLY A 20 7.04 -13.92 -7.67
C GLY A 20 6.07 -13.41 -6.59
N PHE A 21 6.51 -12.57 -5.64
CA PHE A 21 5.61 -12.01 -4.63
C PHE A 21 5.88 -10.54 -4.31
N LEU A 22 4.80 -9.76 -4.16
CA LEU A 22 4.84 -8.44 -3.53
C LEU A 22 4.35 -8.55 -2.10
N ILE A 23 5.20 -8.16 -1.14
CA ILE A 23 4.92 -8.19 0.28
C ILE A 23 4.93 -6.77 0.81
N VAL A 24 3.88 -6.42 1.54
CA VAL A 24 3.80 -5.20 2.31
C VAL A 24 4.23 -5.47 3.74
N TYR A 25 5.21 -4.71 4.18
CA TYR A 25 5.63 -4.65 5.57
C TYR A 25 4.85 -3.58 6.30
N SER A 26 4.28 -3.99 7.42
CA SER A 26 3.49 -3.11 8.24
C SER A 26 4.33 -2.64 9.42
N LEU A 27 4.64 -1.34 9.46
CA LEU A 27 5.41 -0.71 10.56
C LEU A 27 4.52 -0.49 11.78
N TYR A 28 3.87 -1.55 12.29
CA TYR A 28 2.99 -1.51 13.46
C TYR A 28 3.71 -1.45 14.81
N HIS A 29 5.02 -1.23 14.80
CA HIS A 29 5.82 -1.18 16.02
C HIS A 29 5.64 0.10 16.86
N ARG A 30 4.78 1.04 16.46
CA ARG A 30 4.46 2.21 17.28
C ARG A 30 3.27 1.91 18.20
N THR A 31 3.56 1.89 19.49
CA THR A 31 2.69 1.60 20.63
C THR A 31 1.30 2.20 20.51
N CYS A 32 0.29 1.34 20.36
CA CYS A 32 -1.11 1.74 20.49
C CYS A 32 -1.32 2.29 21.92
N PRO A 33 -1.87 3.50 22.12
CA PRO A 33 -1.98 4.08 23.44
C PRO A 33 -2.78 3.17 24.38
N HIS A 34 -2.15 2.78 25.48
CA HIS A 34 -2.76 2.00 26.55
C HIS A 34 -3.86 2.82 27.24
N SER A 35 -5.07 2.79 26.69
CA SER A 35 -6.27 3.19 27.42
C SER A 35 -6.99 1.93 27.92
N PRO A 36 -6.94 1.62 29.22
CA PRO A 36 -7.44 0.36 29.78
C PRO A 36 -8.96 0.35 30.01
N HIS A 37 -9.67 1.47 29.86
CA HIS A 37 -11.01 1.61 30.43
C HIS A 37 -12.21 1.26 29.53
N LEU A 38 -12.04 1.01 28.23
CA LEU A 38 -13.17 0.63 27.36
C LEU A 38 -12.73 -0.28 26.20
N ARG A 39 -12.24 -1.50 26.50
CA ARG A 39 -11.96 -2.50 25.45
C ARG A 39 -13.07 -3.52 25.38
N THR A 40 -13.97 -3.32 24.42
CA THR A 40 -14.98 -4.33 24.05
C THR A 40 -14.29 -5.62 23.57
N PRO A 41 -14.96 -6.77 23.59
CA PRO A 41 -14.42 -8.00 22.99
C PRO A 41 -14.01 -7.82 21.52
N ALA A 42 -14.75 -7.00 20.76
CA ALA A 42 -14.44 -6.64 19.37
C ALA A 42 -13.11 -5.89 19.26
N PHE A 43 -12.89 -4.87 20.11
CA PHE A 43 -11.64 -4.12 20.14
C PHE A 43 -10.42 -5.00 20.46
N ARG A 44 -10.52 -5.87 21.48
CA ARG A 44 -9.42 -6.79 21.81
C ARG A 44 -9.08 -7.73 20.64
N ARG A 45 -10.09 -8.18 19.90
CA ARG A 45 -9.92 -9.09 18.77
C ARG A 45 -9.17 -8.43 17.63
N ILE A 46 -9.57 -7.22 17.22
CA ILE A 46 -8.90 -6.51 16.13
C ILE A 46 -7.47 -6.13 16.51
N GLU A 47 -7.25 -5.67 17.75
CA GLU A 47 -5.91 -5.37 18.26
C GLU A 47 -4.99 -6.60 18.20
N GLN A 48 -5.45 -7.76 18.67
CA GLN A 48 -4.68 -8.99 18.63
C GLN A 48 -4.29 -9.38 17.20
N PHE A 49 -5.23 -9.31 16.25
CA PHE A 49 -4.94 -9.65 14.86
C PHE A 49 -3.96 -8.68 14.22
N THR A 50 -4.12 -7.39 14.45
CA THR A 50 -3.23 -6.36 13.92
C THR A 50 -1.82 -6.49 14.49
N LEU A 51 -1.66 -6.64 15.81
CA LEU A 51 -0.35 -6.78 16.45
C LEU A 51 0.37 -8.09 16.08
N SER A 52 -0.38 -9.15 15.79
CA SER A 52 0.21 -10.45 15.41
C SER A 52 0.77 -10.49 13.99
N ARG A 53 0.38 -9.56 13.11
CA ARG A 53 0.69 -9.61 11.69
C ARG A 53 1.90 -8.72 11.36
N LYS A 54 3.01 -9.35 10.97
CA LYS A 54 4.26 -8.64 10.61
C LYS A 54 4.34 -8.31 9.11
N GLU A 55 3.81 -9.20 8.29
CA GLU A 55 3.91 -9.14 6.84
C GLU A 55 2.54 -9.41 6.20
N TRP A 56 2.34 -8.85 5.01
CA TRP A 56 1.19 -9.12 4.18
C TRP A 56 1.62 -9.33 2.74
N CYS A 57 1.61 -10.57 2.28
CA CYS A 57 1.72 -10.86 0.85
C CYS A 57 0.45 -10.35 0.15
N ILE A 58 0.59 -9.32 -0.69
CA ILE A 58 -0.52 -8.67 -1.41
C ILE A 58 -0.64 -9.15 -2.85
N SER A 59 0.36 -9.84 -3.40
CA SER A 59 0.27 -10.40 -4.74
C SER A 59 -0.47 -11.73 -4.77
N ARG A 60 -1.22 -11.96 -5.85
CA ARG A 60 -2.00 -13.17 -6.10
C ARG A 60 -1.90 -13.55 -7.59
N GLN A 61 -1.66 -14.82 -7.88
CA GLN A 61 -1.76 -15.35 -9.24
C GLN A 61 -3.21 -15.75 -9.54
N ARG A 62 -4.01 -14.80 -10.04
CA ARG A 62 -5.43 -15.03 -10.38
C ARG A 62 -5.72 -14.53 -11.78
N ALA A 63 -6.76 -15.10 -12.39
CA ALA A 63 -7.24 -14.70 -13.71
C ALA A 63 -8.04 -13.38 -13.68
N TRP A 64 -8.49 -12.93 -12.51
CA TRP A 64 -9.28 -11.71 -12.36
C TRP A 64 -8.89 -10.96 -11.09
N GLY A 65 -8.72 -9.65 -11.20
CA GLY A 65 -8.39 -8.74 -10.11
C GLY A 65 -7.70 -7.46 -10.62
N VAL A 66 -7.52 -6.50 -9.71
CA VAL A 66 -6.76 -5.27 -10.00
C VAL A 66 -5.28 -5.65 -10.22
N PRO A 67 -4.63 -5.19 -11.29
CA PRO A 67 -3.22 -5.48 -11.53
C PRO A 67 -2.32 -4.76 -10.53
N ILE A 68 -1.20 -5.38 -10.17
CA ILE A 68 -0.11 -4.69 -9.46
C ILE A 68 0.75 -3.97 -10.50
N PRO A 69 0.85 -2.62 -10.48
CA PRO A 69 1.54 -1.84 -11.51
C PRO A 69 3.06 -1.89 -11.32
N VAL A 70 3.66 -3.05 -11.57
CA VAL A 70 5.12 -3.28 -11.48
C VAL A 70 5.66 -3.74 -12.81
N LEU A 71 6.83 -3.20 -13.18
CA LEU A 71 7.61 -3.64 -14.32
C LEU A 71 8.82 -4.44 -13.83
N TYR A 72 9.35 -5.33 -14.68
CA TYR A 72 10.54 -6.12 -14.40
C TYR A 72 11.54 -5.97 -15.54
N ASP A 73 12.81 -5.75 -15.21
CA ASP A 73 13.91 -5.86 -16.16
C ASP A 73 13.92 -7.28 -16.76
N THR A 74 13.95 -7.38 -18.09
CA THR A 74 13.88 -8.70 -18.75
C THR A 74 15.17 -9.50 -18.59
N GLU A 75 16.31 -8.84 -18.39
CA GLU A 75 17.62 -9.49 -18.25
C GLU A 75 17.87 -9.92 -16.80
N THR A 76 17.65 -9.01 -15.85
CA THR A 76 17.97 -9.25 -14.43
C THR A 76 16.78 -9.79 -13.63
N GLY A 77 15.55 -9.55 -14.08
CA GLY A 77 14.34 -9.84 -13.32
C GLY A 77 14.10 -8.88 -12.14
N GLU A 78 14.90 -7.81 -12.03
CA GLU A 78 14.72 -6.81 -10.98
C GLU A 78 13.45 -5.97 -11.22
N PRO A 79 12.69 -5.67 -10.17
CA PRO A 79 11.48 -4.87 -10.31
C PRO A 79 11.81 -3.38 -10.44
N LEU A 80 11.16 -2.74 -11.40
CA LEU A 80 11.05 -1.30 -11.50
C LEU A 80 9.72 -0.86 -10.88
N LEU A 81 9.82 -0.30 -9.67
CA LEU A 81 8.69 0.21 -8.91
C LEU A 81 9.10 1.55 -8.28
N THR A 82 9.04 2.62 -9.05
CA THR A 82 9.28 4.01 -8.61
C THR A 82 8.01 4.82 -8.74
N ASP A 83 7.91 5.95 -8.03
CA ASP A 83 6.77 6.87 -8.13
C ASP A 83 6.50 7.30 -9.58
N SER A 84 7.55 7.68 -10.33
CA SER A 84 7.45 8.04 -11.76
C SER A 84 6.96 6.90 -12.64
N SER A 85 7.46 5.68 -12.43
CA SER A 85 7.02 4.51 -13.20
C SER A 85 5.54 4.18 -12.93
N VAL A 86 5.11 4.23 -11.67
CA VAL A 86 3.74 3.92 -11.26
C VAL A 86 2.77 4.98 -11.77
N GLN A 87 3.11 6.27 -11.63
CA GLN A 87 2.29 7.37 -12.15
C GLN A 87 2.12 7.28 -13.67
N HIS A 88 3.18 6.94 -14.41
CA HIS A 88 3.09 6.73 -15.86
C HIS A 88 2.16 5.57 -16.20
N ILE A 89 2.28 4.43 -15.52
CA ILE A 89 1.40 3.26 -15.70
C ILE A 89 -0.06 3.64 -15.47
N ILE A 90 -0.36 4.33 -14.36
CA ILE A 90 -1.71 4.79 -14.04
C ILE A 90 -2.25 5.68 -15.16
N ALA A 91 -1.47 6.66 -15.62
CA ALA A 91 -1.88 7.55 -16.70
C ALA A 91 -2.16 6.82 -18.02
N VAL A 92 -1.39 5.78 -18.34
CA VAL A 92 -1.64 4.92 -19.52
C VAL A 92 -2.95 4.15 -19.37
N ILE A 93 -3.16 3.50 -18.21
CA ILE A 93 -4.37 2.74 -17.90
C ILE A 93 -5.62 3.64 -18.00
N GLU A 94 -5.56 4.84 -17.44
CA GLU A 94 -6.65 5.83 -17.51
C GLU A 94 -6.96 6.24 -18.96
N ARG A 95 -5.94 6.58 -19.75
CA ARG A 95 -6.10 6.95 -21.17
C ARG A 95 -6.69 5.83 -22.01
N MET A 96 -6.43 4.58 -21.64
CA MET A 96 -6.91 3.39 -22.35
C MET A 96 -8.27 2.89 -21.85
N GLY A 97 -8.91 3.60 -20.92
CA GLY A 97 -10.30 3.32 -20.51
C GLY A 97 -10.43 2.37 -19.31
N GLY A 98 -9.35 2.12 -18.57
CA GLY A 98 -9.39 1.38 -17.31
C GLY A 98 -8.42 0.21 -17.23
N THR A 99 -8.51 -0.55 -16.14
CA THR A 99 -7.56 -1.61 -15.76
C THR A 99 -7.46 -2.75 -16.78
N ASP A 100 -8.47 -2.96 -17.62
CA ASP A 100 -8.47 -4.00 -18.66
C ASP A 100 -7.34 -3.79 -19.67
N ALA A 101 -6.93 -2.53 -19.89
CA ALA A 101 -5.78 -2.20 -20.72
C ALA A 101 -4.49 -2.89 -20.26
N TRP A 102 -4.31 -3.09 -18.94
CA TRP A 102 -3.15 -3.80 -18.39
C TRP A 102 -3.08 -5.25 -18.88
N TRP A 103 -4.20 -5.87 -19.21
CA TRP A 103 -4.26 -7.27 -19.66
C TRP A 103 -4.29 -7.40 -21.18
N GLU A 104 -4.90 -6.45 -21.88
CA GLU A 104 -5.17 -6.56 -23.31
C GLU A 104 -4.06 -5.99 -24.21
N VAL A 105 -3.34 -4.96 -23.74
CA VAL A 105 -2.25 -4.34 -24.50
C VAL A 105 -1.15 -5.38 -24.75
N LYS A 106 -0.68 -5.50 -25.99
CA LYS A 106 0.36 -6.49 -26.35
C LYS A 106 1.79 -5.99 -26.16
N ASP A 107 1.99 -4.69 -26.25
CA ASP A 107 3.30 -4.07 -26.17
C ASP A 107 3.54 -3.47 -24.78
N ASP A 108 4.41 -4.10 -24.00
CA ASP A 108 4.76 -3.66 -22.66
C ASP A 108 5.48 -2.30 -22.65
N ALA A 109 6.08 -1.89 -23.78
CA ALA A 109 6.80 -0.61 -23.89
C ALA A 109 5.90 0.62 -23.66
N VAL A 110 4.58 0.47 -23.82
CA VAL A 110 3.62 1.54 -23.54
C VAL A 110 3.60 1.91 -22.06
N PHE A 111 3.78 0.91 -21.18
CA PHE A 111 3.79 1.10 -19.72
C PHE A 111 5.12 1.61 -19.17
N VAL A 112 6.16 1.70 -20.00
CA VAL A 112 7.48 2.20 -19.60
C VAL A 112 7.51 3.72 -19.74
N ALA A 113 7.84 4.43 -18.66
CA ALA A 113 8.00 5.89 -18.71
C ALA A 113 9.22 6.28 -19.55
N ASP A 114 9.20 7.47 -20.17
CA ASP A 114 10.22 7.88 -21.13
C ASP A 114 11.65 7.88 -20.57
N GLU A 115 11.82 8.23 -19.29
CA GLU A 115 13.11 8.19 -18.59
C GLU A 115 13.72 6.77 -18.49
N TYR A 116 12.89 5.73 -18.53
CA TYR A 116 13.33 4.34 -18.49
C TYR A 116 13.50 3.72 -19.88
N LYS A 117 13.05 4.38 -20.96
CA LYS A 117 13.23 3.87 -22.33
C LYS A 117 14.66 4.00 -22.84
N THR A 118 15.42 4.95 -22.31
CA THR A 118 16.77 5.28 -22.79
C THR A 118 17.90 4.78 -21.89
N ASN A 119 17.58 4.06 -20.82
CA ASN A 119 18.60 3.57 -19.87
C ASN A 119 19.30 2.26 -20.30
N GLY A 120 19.00 1.78 -21.52
CA GLY A 120 19.58 0.56 -22.07
C GLY A 120 18.99 -0.74 -21.53
N LYS A 121 17.96 -0.68 -20.68
CA LYS A 121 17.23 -1.85 -20.18
C LYS A 121 15.94 -2.07 -20.96
N THR A 122 15.44 -3.29 -20.92
CA THR A 122 14.12 -3.64 -21.44
C THR A 122 13.25 -4.13 -20.31
N TYR A 123 11.97 -3.79 -20.35
CA TYR A 123 11.04 -4.07 -19.27
C TYR A 123 9.85 -4.89 -19.75
N ARG A 124 9.37 -5.78 -18.89
CA ARG A 124 8.12 -6.53 -19.04
C ARG A 124 7.20 -6.26 -17.86
N ARG A 125 5.89 -6.30 -18.07
CA ARG A 125 4.91 -6.11 -16.97
C ARG A 125 4.80 -7.33 -16.06
N GLY A 126 4.42 -7.07 -14.81
CA GLY A 126 3.93 -8.09 -13.88
C GLY A 126 2.50 -8.53 -14.21
N TYR A 127 2.20 -9.81 -13.97
CA TYR A 127 0.86 -10.39 -14.17
C TYR A 127 0.17 -10.77 -12.86
N ASP A 128 0.76 -10.40 -11.72
CA ASP A 128 0.13 -10.60 -10.43
C ASP A 128 -1.01 -9.61 -10.22
N THR A 129 -2.05 -10.10 -9.55
CA THR A 129 -3.20 -9.31 -9.11
C THR A 129 -3.06 -8.92 -7.63
N MET A 130 -3.71 -7.82 -7.26
CA MET A 130 -3.79 -7.31 -5.90
C MET A 130 -4.74 -8.17 -5.03
N ASP A 131 -4.38 -8.35 -3.76
CA ASP A 131 -5.23 -9.00 -2.77
C ASP A 131 -6.53 -8.20 -2.56
N VAL A 132 -7.67 -8.89 -2.59
CA VAL A 132 -9.00 -8.26 -2.48
C VAL A 132 -9.21 -7.52 -1.16
N TRP A 133 -8.51 -7.93 -0.10
CA TRP A 133 -8.52 -7.22 1.17
C TRP A 133 -7.72 -5.92 1.11
N PHE A 134 -6.67 -5.86 0.29
CA PHE A 134 -5.92 -4.62 0.07
C PHE A 134 -6.77 -3.61 -0.69
N ASP A 135 -7.43 -4.06 -1.77
CA ASP A 135 -8.34 -3.25 -2.58
C ASP A 135 -9.54 -2.71 -1.76
N SER A 136 -10.27 -3.59 -1.06
CA SER A 136 -11.35 -3.14 -0.18
C SER A 136 -10.85 -2.33 1.03
N GLY A 137 -9.65 -2.66 1.53
CA GLY A 137 -9.00 -1.95 2.63
C GLY A 137 -8.73 -0.48 2.32
N SER A 138 -8.32 -0.17 1.09
CA SER A 138 -8.00 1.20 0.65
C SER A 138 -9.21 2.07 0.31
N SER A 139 -10.44 1.54 0.42
CA SER A 139 -11.69 2.28 0.12
C SER A 139 -11.86 3.62 0.89
N TRP A 140 -11.17 3.80 2.01
CA TRP A 140 -11.17 5.06 2.76
C TRP A 140 -10.59 6.24 1.96
N THR A 141 -9.71 6.00 0.97
CA THR A 141 -9.12 7.06 0.13
C THR A 141 -10.19 7.75 -0.71
N LEU A 142 -11.13 6.98 -1.27
CA LEU A 142 -12.25 7.47 -2.08
C LEU A 142 -13.23 8.33 -1.28
N VAL A 143 -13.32 8.08 0.03
CA VAL A 143 -14.17 8.84 0.95
C VAL A 143 -13.43 10.08 1.43
N LYS A 144 -12.13 9.98 1.69
CA LYS A 144 -11.29 11.11 2.11
C LYS A 144 -11.33 12.23 1.08
N ASP A 145 -11.24 11.94 -0.21
CA ASP A 145 -11.28 13.00 -1.24
C ASP A 145 -12.64 13.74 -1.26
N LYS A 146 -13.74 13.03 -0.96
CA LYS A 146 -15.08 13.62 -0.80
C LYS A 146 -15.27 14.39 0.51
N ILE A 147 -14.46 14.10 1.54
CA ILE A 147 -14.52 14.74 2.86
C ILE A 147 -13.47 15.85 2.99
N ALA A 148 -12.37 15.81 2.25
CA ALA A 148 -11.34 16.85 2.21
C ALA A 148 -11.89 18.17 1.65
N GLU A 149 -12.95 18.12 0.82
CA GLU A 149 -13.75 19.29 0.47
C GLU A 149 -14.44 19.95 1.69
N ARG A 150 -14.48 19.29 2.86
CA ARG A 150 -15.17 19.74 4.08
C ARG A 150 -14.25 20.18 5.22
N SER A 151 -13.04 19.64 5.38
CA SER A 151 -12.03 20.19 6.32
C SER A 151 -10.68 19.44 6.29
N ASP A 152 -9.58 20.19 6.27
CA ASP A 152 -8.20 19.72 6.48
C ASP A 152 -7.84 19.65 7.98
N ASP A 153 -8.81 19.28 8.83
CA ASP A 153 -8.69 19.40 10.29
C ASP A 153 -8.24 18.09 10.98
N GLY A 154 -7.69 17.15 10.21
CA GLY A 154 -7.19 15.88 10.74
C GLY A 154 -8.28 14.95 11.28
N ARG A 155 -9.55 15.13 10.88
CA ARG A 155 -10.63 14.21 11.20
C ARG A 155 -10.47 12.87 10.47
N PRO A 156 -10.91 11.75 11.08
CA PRO A 156 -10.93 10.46 10.41
C PRO A 156 -11.86 10.50 9.19
N ALA A 157 -11.57 9.66 8.19
CA ALA A 157 -12.38 9.56 6.97
C ALA A 157 -13.81 9.06 7.22
N ALA A 158 -14.08 8.46 8.38
CA ALA A 158 -15.43 8.12 8.81
C ALA A 158 -15.54 8.09 10.34
N ASP A 159 -16.74 8.39 10.85
CA ASP A 159 -17.05 8.28 12.28
C ASP A 159 -17.33 6.83 12.72
N LEU A 160 -17.84 5.98 11.82
CA LEU A 160 -18.26 4.60 12.14
C LEU A 160 -18.03 3.63 10.98
N TYR A 161 -17.46 2.47 11.30
CA TYR A 161 -17.45 1.28 10.45
C TYR A 161 -18.42 0.24 11.05
N LEU A 162 -19.33 -0.30 10.24
CA LEU A 162 -20.35 -1.26 10.67
C LEU A 162 -20.40 -2.45 9.71
N GLU A 163 -19.96 -3.62 10.16
CA GLU A 163 -19.99 -4.87 9.41
C GLU A 163 -20.13 -6.07 10.37
N GLY A 164 -20.31 -7.26 9.79
CA GLY A 164 -20.33 -8.54 10.51
C GLY A 164 -19.04 -8.82 11.29
N SER A 165 -19.16 -9.66 12.33
CA SER A 165 -18.01 -9.97 13.20
C SER A 165 -16.87 -10.75 12.52
N ASP A 166 -17.15 -11.37 11.38
CA ASP A 166 -16.18 -12.02 10.49
C ASP A 166 -15.16 -11.04 9.90
N GLN A 167 -15.52 -9.75 9.76
CA GLN A 167 -14.65 -8.74 9.15
C GLN A 167 -13.47 -8.28 10.02
N HIS A 168 -13.36 -8.75 11.28
CA HIS A 168 -12.22 -8.44 12.14
C HIS A 168 -10.88 -8.97 11.59
N ARG A 169 -10.90 -10.03 10.78
CA ARG A 169 -9.72 -10.57 10.07
C ARG A 169 -9.67 -10.18 8.58
N GLY A 170 -10.72 -9.53 8.11
CA GLY A 170 -10.86 -9.09 6.73
C GLY A 170 -10.82 -7.57 6.68
N TRP A 171 -11.95 -6.97 6.27
CA TRP A 171 -12.03 -5.56 5.91
C TRP A 171 -11.59 -4.59 7.02
N PHE A 172 -11.99 -4.83 8.28
CA PHE A 172 -11.58 -3.94 9.37
C PHE A 172 -10.06 -3.95 9.57
N GLN A 173 -9.43 -5.12 9.50
CA GLN A 173 -7.99 -5.20 9.62
C GLN A 173 -7.31 -4.50 8.44
N SER A 174 -7.72 -4.79 7.21
CA SER A 174 -7.09 -4.20 6.02
C SER A 174 -7.28 -2.69 5.92
N SER A 175 -8.44 -2.16 6.31
CA SER A 175 -8.65 -0.71 6.35
C SER A 175 -7.76 -0.02 7.38
N LEU A 176 -7.60 -0.60 8.56
CA LEU A 176 -6.66 -0.09 9.56
C LEU A 176 -5.21 -0.12 9.06
N LEU A 177 -4.79 -1.22 8.42
CA LEU A 177 -3.44 -1.40 7.86
C LEU A 177 -3.14 -0.37 6.77
N THR A 178 -4.11 -0.08 5.90
CA THR A 178 -3.91 0.80 4.74
C THR A 178 -4.09 2.28 5.07
N SER A 179 -4.90 2.65 6.08
CA SER A 179 -5.06 4.06 6.47
C SER A 179 -3.93 4.58 7.36
N GLY A 180 -3.16 3.69 7.99
CA GLY A 180 -2.11 4.07 8.94
C GLY A 180 -2.63 4.66 10.25
N ASP A 181 -3.96 4.74 10.44
CA ASP A 181 -4.60 5.47 11.54
C ASP A 181 -4.53 4.78 12.91
N CYS A 182 -3.83 3.65 13.02
CA CYS A 182 -3.73 2.97 14.31
C CYS A 182 -2.95 3.77 15.37
N CYS A 183 -2.20 4.81 14.99
CA CYS A 183 -1.32 5.54 15.91
C CYS A 183 -0.97 7.00 15.55
N ASN A 184 -1.78 7.73 14.77
CA ASN A 184 -1.38 9.08 14.34
C ASN A 184 -1.63 10.21 15.36
N ARG A 185 -1.81 9.89 16.66
CA ARG A 185 -2.11 10.90 17.69
C ARG A 185 -0.88 11.33 18.53
N GLN A 186 0.34 10.93 18.16
CA GLN A 186 1.52 11.27 18.96
C GLN A 186 2.83 11.40 18.16
N THR A 187 2.82 12.18 17.07
CA THR A 187 4.05 12.68 16.42
C THR A 187 4.30 14.13 16.82
N SER A 188 4.31 14.41 18.12
CA SER A 188 4.75 15.71 18.66
C SER A 188 5.73 15.56 19.81
N VAL A 189 6.59 14.54 19.83
CA VAL A 189 7.83 14.54 20.63
C VAL A 189 8.88 13.73 19.89
N LEU A 190 9.98 14.41 19.59
CA LEU A 190 11.22 13.92 18.99
C LEU A 190 11.74 12.69 19.76
N ASP A 191 12.00 11.58 19.06
CA ASP A 191 12.76 10.45 19.63
C ASP A 191 14.26 10.69 19.37
N PRO A 192 15.10 10.85 20.41
CA PRO A 192 16.52 11.15 20.28
C PRO A 192 17.39 9.92 19.92
N HIS A 193 16.82 8.72 19.73
CA HIS A 193 17.62 7.50 19.55
C HIS A 193 18.24 7.28 18.15
N TYR A 194 17.98 8.15 17.16
CA TYR A 194 18.53 8.04 15.80
C TYR A 194 19.29 9.32 15.37
N PRO A 195 20.61 9.42 15.59
CA PRO A 195 21.35 10.67 15.43
C PRO A 195 21.80 11.00 13.99
N TRP A 196 21.29 10.32 12.95
CA TRP A 196 21.81 10.47 11.58
C TRP A 196 20.88 11.20 10.59
N PHE A 197 19.73 11.70 11.04
CA PHE A 197 18.94 12.67 10.27
C PHE A 197 19.19 14.09 10.78
N ARG A 198 20.27 14.72 10.28
CA ARG A 198 20.30 16.18 10.14
C ARG A 198 20.04 16.51 8.69
N ALA A 199 18.89 17.10 8.42
CA ALA A 199 18.62 17.78 7.16
C ALA A 199 19.70 18.84 6.91
N ARG A 200 20.21 18.89 5.68
CA ARG A 200 20.63 20.15 5.06
C ARG A 200 19.49 20.59 4.17
#